data_AF-A0A832XMN5-F1
#
_entry.id   AF-A0A832XMN5-F1
#
_cell.length_a   1.000
_cell.length_b   1.000
_cell.length_c   1.000
_cell.angle_alpha   90.00
_cell.angle_beta   90.00
_cell.angle_gamma   90.00
#
_symmetry.space_group_name_H-M   'P 1'
#
loop_
_entity.id
_entity.type
_entity.pdbx_description
1 polymer ?
#
loop_
_entity_poly.entity_id
_entity_poly.type
_entity_poly.pdbx_seq_one_letter_code
_entity_poly.pdbx_strand_id
1 'polypeptide(L)' 'TVIDETQSTLILSDTKGESKRIPKAECTFRFSLKGDKIYVLGTLLVGRSADRTKKRLKKW' A
#
# COMPACT_ATOMS: atom_id res chain seq x y z
N THR A 1 9.08 0.11 -7.00
CA THR A 1 7.73 -0.31 -7.41
C THR A 1 7.15 -1.25 -6.37
N VAL A 2 5.83 -1.34 -6.20
CA VAL A 2 5.24 -2.37 -5.31
C VAL A 2 5.42 -3.74 -5.97
N ILE A 3 6.00 -4.69 -5.25
CA ILE A 3 6.22 -6.07 -5.75
C ILE A 3 5.22 -7.03 -5.12
N ASP A 4 5.00 -6.89 -3.80
CA ASP A 4 4.17 -7.81 -3.04
C ASP A 4 3.54 -7.11 -1.82
N GLU A 5 2.47 -7.69 -1.29
CA GLU A 5 1.69 -7.17 -0.17
C GLU A 5 1.28 -8.29 0.78
N THR A 6 1.59 -8.12 2.07
CA THR A 6 1.08 -8.99 3.13
C THR A 6 -0.06 -8.31 3.90
N GLN A 7 -0.58 -8.93 4.95
CA GLN A 7 -1.61 -8.32 5.79
C GLN A 7 -1.19 -6.95 6.37
N SER A 8 0.06 -6.80 6.79
CA SER A 8 0.54 -5.62 7.53
C SER A 8 1.70 -4.89 6.85
N THR A 9 2.30 -5.45 5.80
CA THR A 9 3.48 -4.86 5.15
C THR A 9 3.32 -4.74 3.63
N LEU A 10 3.98 -3.76 3.03
CA LEU A 10 4.19 -3.65 1.59
C LEU A 10 5.66 -3.93 1.26
N ILE A 11 5.92 -4.72 0.23
CA ILE A 11 7.26 -4.96 -0.29
C ILE A 11 7.46 -4.08 -1.52
N LEU A 12 8.43 -3.18 -1.45
CA LEU A 12 8.76 -2.25 -2.52
C LEU A 12 10.15 -2.56 -3.07
N SER A 13 10.30 -2.55 -4.40
CA SER A 13 11.60 -2.45 -5.07
C SER A 13 12.07 -1.02 -5.15
N ASP A 14 13.35 -0.79 -4.90
CA ASP A 14 14.03 0.43 -5.32
C ASP A 14 14.48 0.33 -6.80
N THR A 15 14.90 1.44 -7.37
CA THR A 15 15.54 1.61 -8.67
C THR A 15 16.75 0.69 -8.90
N LYS A 16 17.41 0.24 -7.82
CA LYS A 16 18.53 -0.70 -7.85
C LYS A 16 18.11 -2.18 -7.80
N GLY A 17 16.81 -2.47 -7.74
CA GLY A 17 16.28 -3.83 -7.62
C GLY A 17 16.26 -4.40 -6.21
N GLU A 18 16.77 -3.67 -5.21
CA GLU A 18 16.69 -4.07 -3.81
C GLU A 18 15.25 -4.02 -3.30
N SER A 19 14.88 -5.04 -2.51
CA SER A 19 13.54 -5.18 -1.93
C SER A 19 13.53 -4.69 -0.49
N LYS A 20 12.61 -3.77 -0.17
CA LYS A 20 12.39 -3.29 1.21
C LYS A 20 10.97 -3.63 1.65
N ARG A 21 10.85 -4.17 2.86
CA ARG A 21 9.56 -4.45 3.50
C ARG A 21 9.22 -3.31 4.44
N ILE A 22 8.08 -2.65 4.20
CA ILE A 22 7.65 -1.45 4.92
C ILE A 22 6.34 -1.76 5.67
N PRO A 23 6.26 -1.46 6.98
CA PRO A 23 5.02 -1.61 7.74
C PRO A 23 3.98 -0.58 7.27
N LYS A 24 2.73 -1.03 7.06
CA LYS A 24 1.66 -0.15 6.58
C LYS A 24 1.13 0.78 7.67
N ALA A 25 1.01 0.31 8.90
CA ALA A 25 0.33 1.04 9.97
C ALA A 25 1.00 2.36 10.37
N GLU A 26 2.29 2.53 10.06
CA GLU A 26 3.11 3.65 10.52
C GLU A 26 3.47 4.63 9.39
N CYS A 27 2.99 4.40 8.18
CA CYS A 27 3.44 5.13 6.99
C CYS A 27 2.27 5.68 6.16
N THR A 28 2.52 6.80 5.49
CA THR A 28 1.66 7.32 4.41
C THR A 28 2.33 7.04 3.08
N PHE A 29 1.64 6.35 2.19
CA PHE A 29 2.15 5.98 0.88
C PHE A 29 1.71 6.98 -0.18
N ARG A 30 2.64 7.39 -1.05
CA ARG A 30 2.33 8.18 -2.24
C ARG A 30 2.35 7.28 -3.47
N PHE A 31 1.17 6.97 -4.01
CA PHE A 31 1.03 6.22 -5.25
C PHE A 31 0.99 7.17 -6.45
N SER A 32 1.55 6.72 -7.58
CA SER A 32 1.43 7.41 -8.86
C SER A 32 0.47 6.61 -9.73
N LEU A 33 -0.67 7.20 -10.10
CA LEU A 33 -1.68 6.58 -10.96
C LEU A 33 -1.85 7.44 -12.22
N LYS A 34 -1.36 6.96 -13.36
CA LYS A 34 -1.50 7.64 -14.66
C LYS A 34 -1.10 9.14 -14.67
N GLY A 35 -0.14 9.52 -13.82
CA GLY A 35 0.32 10.91 -13.67
C GLY A 35 -0.18 11.62 -12.41
N ASP A 36 -1.24 11.12 -11.79
CA ASP A 36 -1.77 11.67 -10.55
C ASP A 36 -1.04 11.10 -9.33
N LYS A 37 -0.78 11.97 -8.35
CA LYS A 37 -0.15 11.60 -7.08
C LYS A 37 -1.22 11.48 -6.01
N ILE A 38 -1.42 10.26 -5.51
CA ILE A 38 -2.43 9.96 -4.49
C ILE A 38 -1.73 9.60 -3.19
N TYR A 39 -2.08 10.28 -2.11
CA TYR A 39 -1.61 9.96 -0.77
C TYR A 39 -2.62 9.06 -0.07
N VAL A 40 -2.15 7.92 0.43
CA VAL A 40 -2.96 6.93 1.12
C VAL A 40 -2.35 6.64 2.48
N LEU A 41 -3.12 6.84 3.54
CA LEU A 41 -2.73 6.42 4.88
C LEU A 41 -2.60 4.90 4.91
N GLY A 42 -1.44 4.39 5.29
CA GLY A 42 -1.18 2.97 5.31
C GLY A 42 -2.02 2.22 6.35
N THR A 43 -2.55 2.90 7.37
CA THR A 43 -3.55 2.36 8.30
C THR A 43 -4.82 1.87 7.58
N LEU A 44 -5.23 2.53 6.48
CA LEU A 44 -6.36 2.11 5.65
C LEU A 44 -6.04 0.88 4.78
N LEU A 45 -4.75 0.58 4.61
CA LEU A 45 -4.24 -0.56 3.84
C LEU A 45 -3.93 -1.77 4.72
N VAL A 46 -4.10 -1.66 6.05
CA VAL A 46 -3.96 -2.80 6.97
C VAL A 46 -5.08 -3.81 6.70
N GLY A 47 -4.71 -5.07 6.49
CA GLY A 47 -5.58 -6.13 5.99
C GLY A 47 -5.03 -6.76 4.70
N ARG A 48 -5.38 -8.02 4.44
CA ARG A 48 -5.00 -8.69 3.19
C ARG A 48 -5.70 -8.02 2.01
N SER A 49 -4.99 -7.87 0.89
CA SER A 49 -5.50 -7.21 -0.33
C SER A 49 -6.87 -7.73 -0.75
N ALA A 50 -7.07 -9.06 -0.76
CA ALA A 50 -8.33 -9.69 -1.10
C ALA A 50 -9.50 -9.32 -0.16
N ASP A 51 -9.22 -9.18 1.13
CA ASP A 51 -10.23 -8.80 2.13
C ASP A 51 -10.59 -7.32 2.04
N ARG A 52 -9.63 -6.47 1.66
CA ARG A 52 -9.85 -5.03 1.45
C ARG A 52 -10.79 -4.77 0.28
N THR A 53 -10.69 -5.52 -0.81
CA THR A 53 -11.61 -5.37 -1.96
C THR A 53 -13.05 -5.73 -1.59
N LYS A 54 -13.26 -6.68 -0.68
CA LYS A 54 -14.60 -7.06 -0.17
C LYS A 54 -15.20 -5.98 0.73
N LYS A 55 -14.36 -5.28 1.50
CA LYS A 55 -14.78 -4.13 2.30
C LYS A 55 -14.84 -2.87 1.43
N ARG A 56 -16.02 -2.56 0.90
CA ARG A 56 -16.31 -1.19 0.44
C ARG A 56 -16.10 -0.26 1.65
N LEU A 57 -15.09 0.60 1.59
CA LEU A 57 -14.88 1.67 2.56
C LEU A 57 -16.22 2.40 2.73
N LYS A 58 -16.73 2.42 3.97
CA LYS A 58 -18.01 3.04 4.31
C LYS A 58 -17.83 4.54 4.10
N LYS A 59 -18.40 5.09 3.02
CA LYS A 59 -18.54 6.55 2.88
C LYS A 59 -19.38 7.05 4.06
N TRP A 60 -18.87 8.04 4.77
CA TRP A 60 -19.70 8.88 5.62
C TRP A 60 -20.56 9.77 4.73
#